data_AF-A0AAW1Q9T3-F1
#
_entry.id   AF-A0AAW1Q9T3-F1
#
_cell.length_a   1.000
_cell.length_b   1.000
_cell.length_c   1.000
_cell.angle_alpha   90.00
_cell.angle_beta   90.00
_cell.angle_gamma   90.00
#
_symmetry.space_group_name_H-M   'P 1'
#
loop_
_entity.id
_entity.type
_entity.pdbx_description
1 polymer ?
#
loop_
_entity_poly.entity_id
_entity_poly.type
_entity_poly.pdbx_seq_one_letter_code
_entity_poly.pdbx_strand_id
1 'polypeptide(L)'
;MQTTCRTFILALLRSFCRVCWVQYCLVSLPGAASLDISSFSRILGQASSALYSRAVDLLWDMVADVEETDSSRLDWLAPHFANVVAMLQVPAFTNNPAADHTQAENALAAVSSVAEQAYQFLRRRKLLLYPDNIWDGCMASVINSLATLAANKGLKALSRPGMQHVRSMVAQPEAAQFVLRILLTLPVVSEAKKGVKLVLDVFMLLYRGQGQCILSGCGECLKPESNYPCSLRLAVLNAMDSVANSYLDECGENDAAILALWPAEALDMVIFTLAHDHSLRNRRAAMSLLTTVVVEKKTAKETALLRAILQRCRDQDLLIREHASAMLAQFGSSSLRAVLQHSDWCTLLDIGLAEGQQAGSAHPHLDSPKHAPVEQAGSNCKPDNGQYHAFATAELGYFMSPGSTINP
;
A
#
# COMPACT_ATOMS: atom_id res chain seq x y z
N MET A 1 -16.29 -40.64 -29.28
CA MET A 1 -15.19 -39.93 -28.58
C MET A 1 -15.68 -39.03 -27.45
N GLN A 2 -16.53 -38.02 -27.67
CA GLN A 2 -16.99 -37.10 -26.61
C GLN A 2 -17.59 -37.79 -25.36
N THR A 3 -18.44 -38.80 -25.53
CA THR A 3 -19.01 -39.59 -24.41
C THR A 3 -17.96 -40.37 -23.64
N THR A 4 -16.99 -40.97 -24.33
CA THR A 4 -15.88 -41.72 -23.71
C THR A 4 -14.99 -40.80 -22.88
N CYS A 5 -14.64 -39.62 -23.42
CA CYS A 5 -13.84 -38.63 -22.71
C CYS A 5 -14.57 -38.08 -21.48
N ARG A 6 -15.86 -37.72 -21.61
CA ARG A 6 -16.69 -37.27 -20.48
C ARG A 6 -16.82 -38.33 -19.38
N THR A 7 -16.94 -39.60 -19.73
CA THR A 7 -17.04 -40.70 -18.76
C THR A 7 -15.69 -40.96 -18.07
N PHE A 8 -14.58 -40.85 -18.80
CA PHE A 8 -13.23 -40.97 -18.25
C PHE A 8 -12.87 -39.81 -17.32
N ILE A 9 -13.19 -38.57 -17.71
CA ILE A 9 -13.01 -37.37 -16.88
C ILE A 9 -13.89 -37.44 -15.62
N LEU A 10 -15.14 -37.91 -15.71
CA LEU A 10 -15.99 -38.14 -14.52
C LEU A 10 -15.46 -39.28 -13.63
N ALA A 11 -14.78 -40.29 -14.18
CA ALA A 11 -14.11 -41.32 -13.38
C ALA A 11 -12.86 -40.76 -12.69
N LEU A 12 -12.07 -39.93 -13.37
CA LEU A 12 -10.88 -39.26 -12.82
C LEU A 12 -11.26 -38.26 -11.73
N LEU A 13 -12.28 -37.42 -11.96
CA LEU A 13 -12.86 -36.52 -10.96
C LEU A 13 -13.48 -37.27 -9.79
N ARG A 14 -14.16 -38.41 -10.01
CA ARG A 14 -14.64 -39.26 -8.89
C ARG A 14 -13.50 -39.85 -8.07
N SER A 15 -12.38 -40.24 -8.69
CA SER A 15 -11.18 -40.68 -7.97
C SER A 15 -10.49 -39.51 -7.25
N PHE A 16 -10.42 -38.33 -7.86
CA PHE A 16 -9.83 -37.13 -7.28
C PHE A 16 -10.66 -36.61 -6.09
N CYS A 17 -11.97 -36.49 -6.25
CA CYS A 17 -12.91 -36.20 -5.17
C CYS A 17 -12.88 -37.29 -4.10
N ARG A 18 -12.66 -38.57 -4.42
CA ARG A 18 -12.44 -39.63 -3.41
C ARG A 18 -11.14 -39.42 -2.64
N VAL A 19 -10.04 -39.01 -3.28
CA VAL A 19 -8.78 -38.67 -2.59
C VAL A 19 -8.98 -37.46 -1.68
N CYS A 20 -9.59 -36.37 -2.16
CA CYS A 20 -9.89 -35.20 -1.34
C CYS A 20 -10.89 -35.50 -0.21
N TRP A 21 -11.90 -36.35 -0.45
CA TRP A 21 -12.88 -36.79 0.55
C TRP A 21 -12.26 -37.70 1.60
N VAL A 22 -11.40 -38.65 1.21
CA VAL A 22 -10.62 -39.48 2.14
C VAL A 22 -9.68 -38.60 2.98
N GLN A 23 -9.05 -37.59 2.38
CA GLN A 23 -8.18 -36.65 3.09
C GLN A 23 -8.98 -35.74 4.05
N TYR A 24 -10.18 -35.31 3.69
CA TYR A 24 -11.12 -34.60 4.57
C TYR A 24 -11.58 -35.51 5.73
N CYS A 25 -12.05 -36.73 5.44
CA CYS A 25 -12.46 -37.70 6.46
C CYS A 25 -11.32 -38.09 7.42
N LEU A 26 -10.07 -38.22 6.95
CA LEU A 26 -8.92 -38.53 7.80
C LEU A 26 -8.48 -37.34 8.68
N VAL A 27 -8.73 -36.10 8.25
CA VAL A 27 -8.46 -34.89 9.06
C VAL A 27 -9.61 -34.59 10.04
N SER A 28 -10.84 -35.02 9.74
CA SER A 28 -12.04 -34.71 10.54
C SER A 28 -12.56 -35.86 11.42
N LEU A 29 -12.01 -37.08 11.36
CA LEU A 29 -12.39 -38.19 12.23
C LEU A 29 -11.39 -38.43 13.37
N PRO A 30 -11.74 -38.14 14.64
CA PRO A 30 -10.91 -38.49 15.78
C PRO A 30 -10.96 -40.01 16.02
N GLY A 31 -9.90 -40.73 15.63
CA GLY A 31 -9.76 -42.16 15.94
C GLY A 31 -9.14 -43.05 14.86
N ALA A 32 -8.72 -42.51 13.71
CA ALA A 32 -8.08 -43.30 12.64
C ALA A 32 -6.65 -43.74 13.01
N ALA A 33 -6.54 -44.84 13.77
CA ALA A 33 -5.26 -45.43 14.15
C ALA A 33 -4.55 -46.15 12.99
N SER A 34 -3.21 -46.02 12.95
CA SER A 34 -2.25 -46.87 12.21
C SER A 34 -2.46 -47.05 10.70
N LEU A 35 -2.63 -45.95 9.96
CA LEU A 35 -2.06 -45.86 8.60
C LEU A 35 -0.68 -45.23 8.72
N ASP A 36 0.36 -45.87 8.16
CA ASP A 36 1.71 -45.31 8.15
C ASP A 36 1.78 -44.09 7.20
N ILE A 37 1.71 -42.92 7.82
CA ILE A 37 1.75 -41.60 7.18
C ILE A 37 3.05 -41.42 6.35
N SER A 38 4.15 -42.08 6.73
CA SER A 38 5.43 -41.96 6.02
C SER A 38 5.40 -42.64 4.65
N SER A 39 4.89 -43.87 4.57
CA SER A 39 4.67 -44.58 3.31
C SER A 39 3.64 -43.87 2.41
N PHE A 40 2.54 -43.35 2.99
CA PHE A 40 1.51 -42.66 2.22
C PHE A 40 1.96 -41.30 1.68
N SER A 41 2.72 -40.51 2.47
CA SER A 41 3.27 -39.23 2.00
C SER A 41 4.34 -39.41 0.92
N ARG A 42 5.13 -40.51 0.96
CA ARG A 42 6.07 -40.87 -0.11
C ARG A 42 5.36 -41.26 -1.41
N ILE A 43 4.29 -42.04 -1.33
CA ILE A 43 3.47 -42.38 -2.50
C ILE A 43 2.79 -41.13 -3.08
N LEU A 44 2.23 -40.26 -2.23
CA LEU A 44 1.69 -38.97 -2.67
C LEU A 44 2.76 -38.05 -3.26
N GLY A 45 3.99 -38.03 -2.74
CA GLY A 45 5.08 -37.20 -3.25
C GLY A 45 5.66 -37.68 -4.59
N GLN A 46 5.66 -38.99 -4.84
CA GLN A 46 6.07 -39.56 -6.13
C GLN A 46 4.95 -39.53 -7.17
N ALA A 47 3.69 -39.70 -6.74
CA ALA A 47 2.54 -39.51 -7.60
C ALA A 47 2.30 -38.03 -7.93
N SER A 48 2.61 -37.10 -7.00
CA SER A 48 2.29 -35.68 -7.19
C SER A 48 3.06 -35.05 -8.33
N SER A 49 4.37 -35.20 -8.49
CA SER A 49 5.07 -34.52 -9.59
C SER A 49 4.59 -34.98 -10.97
N ALA A 50 4.37 -36.29 -11.15
CA ALA A 50 3.85 -36.85 -12.40
C ALA A 50 2.37 -36.52 -12.63
N LEU A 51 1.51 -36.62 -11.62
CA LEU A 51 0.09 -36.23 -11.72
C LEU A 51 -0.08 -34.71 -11.84
N TYR A 52 0.82 -33.92 -11.28
CA TYR A 52 0.79 -32.45 -11.35
C TYR A 52 1.28 -31.98 -12.72
N SER A 53 2.38 -32.53 -13.25
CA SER A 53 2.75 -32.34 -14.65
C SER A 53 1.60 -32.76 -15.56
N ARG A 54 1.04 -33.97 -15.37
CA ARG A 54 -0.06 -34.46 -16.22
C ARG A 54 -1.35 -33.65 -16.07
N ALA A 55 -1.63 -33.09 -14.89
CA ALA A 55 -2.77 -32.20 -14.67
C ALA A 55 -2.53 -30.81 -15.28
N VAL A 56 -1.28 -30.31 -15.25
CA VAL A 56 -0.86 -29.12 -15.99
C VAL A 56 -0.97 -29.35 -17.49
N ASP A 57 -0.46 -30.46 -18.02
CA ASP A 57 -0.55 -30.86 -19.43
C ASP A 57 -2.03 -31.00 -19.85
N LEU A 58 -2.88 -31.59 -19.01
CA LEU A 58 -4.32 -31.71 -19.29
C LEU A 58 -5.06 -30.37 -19.18
N LEU A 59 -4.69 -29.49 -18.24
CA LEU A 59 -5.22 -28.13 -18.19
C LEU A 59 -4.76 -27.31 -19.39
N TRP A 60 -3.54 -27.56 -19.89
CA TRP A 60 -2.99 -26.95 -21.09
C TRP A 60 -3.74 -27.41 -22.35
N ASP A 61 -3.89 -28.73 -22.53
CA ASP A 61 -4.71 -29.32 -23.60
C ASP A 61 -6.16 -28.79 -23.55
N MET A 62 -6.74 -28.65 -22.35
CA MET A 62 -8.09 -28.09 -22.17
C MET A 62 -8.17 -26.58 -22.42
N VAL A 63 -7.11 -25.79 -22.15
CA VAL A 63 -7.07 -24.36 -22.50
C VAL A 63 -6.90 -24.18 -24.01
N ALA A 64 -6.08 -25.02 -24.66
CA ALA A 64 -5.92 -25.04 -26.11
C ALA A 64 -7.24 -25.42 -26.83
N ASP A 65 -7.93 -26.48 -26.39
CA ASP A 65 -9.25 -26.87 -26.91
C ASP A 65 -10.35 -25.80 -26.69
N VAL A 66 -10.14 -24.86 -25.76
CA VAL A 66 -11.08 -23.78 -25.41
C VAL A 66 -10.81 -22.49 -26.21
N GLU A 67 -9.77 -22.44 -27.03
CA GLU A 67 -9.64 -21.40 -28.05
C GLU A 67 -10.79 -21.44 -29.08
N GLU A 68 -11.44 -22.60 -29.28
CA GLU A 68 -12.51 -22.77 -30.28
C GLU A 68 -13.96 -22.90 -29.75
N THR A 69 -14.24 -23.09 -28.44
CA THR A 69 -15.62 -23.39 -27.98
C THR A 69 -16.14 -22.70 -26.70
N ASP A 70 -17.39 -22.19 -26.84
CA ASP A 70 -18.47 -22.00 -25.85
C ASP A 70 -18.13 -21.48 -24.43
N SER A 71 -18.62 -20.28 -24.11
CA SER A 71 -18.43 -19.59 -22.83
C SER A 71 -18.87 -20.42 -21.62
N SER A 72 -19.86 -21.30 -21.76
CA SER A 72 -20.37 -22.11 -20.65
C SER A 72 -19.35 -23.10 -20.07
N ARG A 73 -18.29 -23.44 -20.82
CA ARG A 73 -17.18 -24.29 -20.34
C ARG A 73 -16.19 -23.54 -19.44
N LEU A 74 -16.12 -22.22 -19.55
CA LEU A 74 -15.14 -21.40 -18.84
C LEU A 74 -15.58 -21.02 -17.43
N ASP A 75 -16.87 -20.77 -17.24
CA ASP A 75 -17.48 -20.63 -15.90
C ASP A 75 -17.30 -21.91 -15.07
N TRP A 76 -17.26 -23.07 -15.73
CA TRP A 76 -16.93 -24.35 -15.10
C TRP A 76 -15.43 -24.50 -14.78
N LEU A 77 -14.53 -23.96 -15.62
CA LEU A 77 -13.07 -24.04 -15.43
C LEU A 77 -12.53 -23.11 -14.33
N ALA A 78 -13.09 -21.92 -14.14
CA ALA A 78 -12.56 -20.93 -13.19
C ALA A 78 -12.46 -21.45 -11.72
N PRO A 79 -13.47 -22.16 -11.16
CA PRO A 79 -13.34 -22.82 -9.86
C PRO A 79 -12.24 -23.88 -9.82
N HIS A 80 -11.98 -24.57 -10.93
CA HIS A 80 -10.92 -25.57 -11.01
C HIS A 80 -9.52 -24.93 -11.02
N PHE A 81 -9.33 -23.80 -11.71
CA PHE A 81 -8.10 -23.00 -11.60
C PHE A 81 -7.85 -22.48 -10.17
N ALA A 82 -8.88 -21.95 -9.50
CA ALA A 82 -8.76 -21.52 -8.11
C ALA A 82 -8.35 -22.69 -7.18
N ASN A 83 -8.89 -23.90 -7.41
CA ASN A 83 -8.51 -25.10 -6.66
C ASN A 83 -7.06 -25.57 -6.94
N VAL A 84 -6.56 -25.44 -8.17
CA VAL A 84 -5.14 -25.73 -8.49
C VAL A 84 -4.22 -24.73 -7.78
N VAL A 85 -4.56 -23.44 -7.81
CA VAL A 85 -3.85 -22.38 -7.07
C VAL A 85 -3.93 -22.57 -5.55
N ALA A 86 -5.02 -23.16 -5.03
CA ALA A 86 -5.11 -23.54 -3.62
C ALA A 86 -4.28 -24.79 -3.29
N MET A 87 -4.22 -25.80 -4.17
CA MET A 87 -3.36 -26.99 -3.98
C MET A 87 -1.87 -26.64 -3.99
N LEU A 88 -1.47 -25.61 -4.74
CA LEU A 88 -0.12 -25.05 -4.69
C LEU A 88 0.27 -24.43 -3.34
N GLN A 89 -0.68 -24.22 -2.44
CA GLN A 89 -0.44 -23.70 -1.08
C GLN A 89 -0.21 -24.82 -0.05
N VAL A 90 -0.34 -26.09 -0.44
CA VAL A 90 -0.09 -27.24 0.44
C VAL A 90 1.42 -27.34 0.75
N PRO A 91 1.87 -27.33 2.02
CA PRO A 91 3.29 -27.31 2.39
C PRO A 91 4.13 -28.55 2.03
N ALA A 92 3.60 -29.49 1.24
CA ALA A 92 4.19 -30.81 1.02
C ALA A 92 5.60 -30.77 0.40
N PHE A 93 5.92 -29.75 -0.40
CA PHE A 93 7.23 -29.61 -1.03
C PHE A 93 8.33 -29.00 -0.14
N THR A 94 8.02 -28.37 1.00
CA THR A 94 9.05 -27.73 1.85
C THR A 94 9.53 -28.60 3.01
N ASN A 95 8.87 -29.73 3.27
CA ASN A 95 9.10 -30.53 4.48
C ASN A 95 9.79 -31.87 4.21
N ASN A 96 10.17 -32.16 2.96
CA ASN A 96 10.97 -33.33 2.60
C ASN A 96 12.42 -32.93 2.34
N PRO A 97 13.35 -33.09 3.31
CA PRO A 97 14.76 -32.69 3.15
C PRO A 97 15.54 -33.55 2.14
N ALA A 98 14.92 -34.59 1.57
CA ALA A 98 15.49 -35.41 0.50
C ALA A 98 14.93 -35.07 -0.90
N ALA A 99 14.06 -34.06 -1.03
CA ALA A 99 13.65 -33.56 -2.33
C ALA A 99 14.79 -32.73 -2.95
N ASP A 100 15.29 -33.16 -4.10
CA ASP A 100 16.32 -32.45 -4.86
C ASP A 100 15.86 -31.00 -5.12
N HIS A 101 16.66 -30.02 -4.69
CA HIS A 101 16.36 -28.59 -4.81
C HIS A 101 15.99 -28.22 -6.26
N THR A 102 16.66 -28.86 -7.23
CA THR A 102 16.44 -28.68 -8.67
C THR A 102 15.02 -29.09 -9.09
N GLN A 103 14.43 -30.14 -8.49
CA GLN A 103 13.06 -30.54 -8.78
C GLN A 103 12.03 -29.57 -8.19
N ALA A 104 12.29 -29.03 -7.00
CA ALA A 104 11.41 -28.02 -6.39
C ALA A 104 11.42 -26.71 -7.20
N GLU A 105 12.58 -26.27 -7.67
CA GLU A 105 12.72 -25.10 -8.55
C GLU A 105 12.06 -25.31 -9.91
N ASN A 106 12.27 -26.47 -10.56
CA ASN A 106 11.63 -26.79 -11.84
C ASN A 106 10.10 -26.87 -11.73
N ALA A 107 9.56 -27.46 -10.66
CA ALA A 107 8.13 -27.48 -10.41
C ALA A 107 7.57 -26.06 -10.21
N LEU A 108 8.28 -25.21 -9.47
CA LEU A 108 7.89 -23.81 -9.25
C LEU A 108 7.97 -22.96 -10.54
N ALA A 109 8.95 -23.23 -11.40
CA ALA A 109 9.10 -22.59 -12.71
C ALA A 109 7.97 -22.99 -13.67
N ALA A 110 7.65 -24.29 -13.77
CA ALA A 110 6.53 -24.78 -14.58
C ALA A 110 5.19 -24.17 -14.10
N VAL A 111 4.96 -24.14 -12.79
CA VAL A 111 3.79 -23.48 -12.17
C VAL A 111 3.73 -22.00 -12.49
N SER A 112 4.87 -21.29 -12.41
CA SER A 112 4.94 -19.86 -12.74
C SER A 112 4.63 -19.61 -14.23
N SER A 113 5.11 -20.49 -15.11
CA SER A 113 4.84 -20.40 -16.55
C SER A 113 3.36 -20.62 -16.88
N VAL A 114 2.71 -21.61 -16.24
CA VAL A 114 1.26 -21.87 -16.42
C VAL A 114 0.43 -20.73 -15.85
N ALA A 115 0.81 -20.19 -14.69
CA ALA A 115 0.13 -19.04 -14.09
C ALA A 115 0.25 -17.78 -14.97
N GLU A 116 1.44 -17.50 -15.51
CA GLU A 116 1.67 -16.39 -16.45
C GLU A 116 0.89 -16.59 -17.75
N GLN A 117 0.86 -17.80 -18.33
CA GLN A 117 0.13 -18.05 -19.57
C GLN A 117 -1.40 -18.00 -19.36
N ALA A 118 -1.91 -18.52 -18.24
CA ALA A 118 -3.30 -18.35 -17.84
C ALA A 118 -3.64 -16.86 -17.59
N TYR A 119 -2.74 -16.10 -16.96
CA TYR A 119 -2.86 -14.65 -16.79
C TYR A 119 -2.92 -13.93 -18.14
N GLN A 120 -2.03 -14.23 -19.09
CA GLN A 120 -2.03 -13.64 -20.43
C GLN A 120 -3.28 -14.04 -21.24
N PHE A 121 -3.75 -15.28 -21.12
CA PHE A 121 -4.99 -15.76 -21.75
C PHE A 121 -6.22 -15.01 -21.21
N LEU A 122 -6.37 -14.92 -19.88
CA LEU A 122 -7.45 -14.20 -19.21
C LEU A 122 -7.37 -12.69 -19.50
N ARG A 123 -6.16 -12.10 -19.53
CA ARG A 123 -5.94 -10.70 -19.91
C ARG A 123 -6.35 -10.41 -21.36
N ARG A 124 -6.02 -11.31 -22.30
CA ARG A 124 -6.48 -11.22 -23.70
C ARG A 124 -8.01 -11.35 -23.82
N ARG A 125 -8.64 -12.22 -23.02
CA ARG A 125 -10.11 -12.35 -22.98
C ARG A 125 -10.85 -11.35 -22.07
N LYS A 126 -10.16 -10.51 -21.29
CA LYS A 126 -10.79 -9.34 -20.62
C LYS A 126 -11.37 -8.33 -21.63
N LEU A 127 -10.92 -8.39 -22.88
CA LEU A 127 -11.50 -7.66 -24.03
C LEU A 127 -12.77 -8.35 -24.62
N LEU A 128 -13.12 -9.56 -24.19
CA LEU A 128 -14.11 -10.43 -24.85
C LEU A 128 -14.95 -11.25 -23.84
N LEU A 129 -15.95 -10.59 -23.21
CA LEU A 129 -17.19 -11.21 -22.70
C LEU A 129 -17.16 -11.94 -21.34
N TYR A 130 -16.30 -11.58 -20.39
CA TYR A 130 -16.49 -12.00 -18.99
C TYR A 130 -17.24 -10.95 -18.16
N PRO A 131 -18.17 -11.34 -17.26
CA PRO A 131 -18.59 -10.48 -16.17
C PRO A 131 -17.41 -10.27 -15.20
N ASP A 132 -17.14 -9.02 -14.83
CA ASP A 132 -15.95 -8.60 -14.05
C ASP A 132 -15.73 -9.45 -12.77
N ASN A 133 -16.84 -9.91 -12.19
CA ASN A 133 -16.96 -10.71 -10.96
C ASN A 133 -16.00 -11.92 -10.86
N ILE A 134 -15.72 -12.63 -11.95
CA ILE A 134 -14.91 -13.86 -11.91
C ILE A 134 -13.42 -13.54 -11.73
N TRP A 135 -12.93 -12.56 -12.49
CA TRP A 135 -11.54 -12.10 -12.39
C TRP A 135 -11.27 -11.56 -10.98
N ASP A 136 -12.20 -10.76 -10.48
CA ASP A 136 -12.09 -10.14 -9.16
C ASP A 136 -12.08 -11.18 -8.04
N GLY A 137 -12.89 -12.24 -8.16
CA GLY A 137 -12.88 -13.38 -7.23
C GLY A 137 -11.56 -14.15 -7.22
N CYS A 138 -11.00 -14.44 -8.40
CA CYS A 138 -9.68 -15.11 -8.52
C CYS A 138 -8.56 -14.26 -7.91
N MET A 139 -8.51 -12.96 -8.24
CA MET A 139 -7.53 -12.04 -7.67
C MET A 139 -7.70 -11.90 -6.16
N ALA A 140 -8.94 -11.79 -5.65
CA ALA A 140 -9.21 -11.76 -4.22
C ALA A 140 -8.72 -13.00 -3.48
N SER A 141 -8.87 -14.20 -4.08
CA SER A 141 -8.32 -15.43 -3.52
C SER A 141 -6.78 -15.39 -3.44
N VAL A 142 -6.09 -14.93 -4.49
CA VAL A 142 -4.62 -14.80 -4.49
C VAL A 142 -4.16 -13.80 -3.43
N ILE A 143 -4.79 -12.62 -3.37
CA ILE A 143 -4.47 -11.56 -2.40
C ILE A 143 -4.70 -12.03 -0.95
N ASN A 144 -5.80 -12.73 -0.68
CA ASN A 144 -6.07 -13.33 0.62
C ASN A 144 -5.01 -14.37 1.02
N SER A 145 -4.60 -15.23 0.09
CA SER A 145 -3.52 -16.21 0.33
C SER A 145 -2.17 -15.54 0.59
N LEU A 146 -1.85 -14.44 -0.08
CA LEU A 146 -0.63 -13.64 0.17
C LEU A 146 -0.65 -13.00 1.57
N ALA A 147 -1.78 -12.39 1.96
CA ALA A 147 -1.95 -11.81 3.29
C ALA A 147 -1.91 -12.89 4.39
N THR A 148 -2.54 -14.04 4.18
CA THR A 148 -2.52 -15.19 5.09
C THR A 148 -1.11 -15.77 5.23
N LEU A 149 -0.36 -15.86 4.13
CA LEU A 149 1.05 -16.28 4.13
C LEU A 149 1.93 -15.30 4.92
N ALA A 150 1.72 -14.00 4.75
CA ALA A 150 2.41 -12.96 5.52
C ALA A 150 2.03 -12.97 7.02
N ALA A 151 0.77 -13.21 7.36
CA ALA A 151 0.31 -13.36 8.74
C ALA A 151 1.01 -14.54 9.43
N ASN A 152 1.08 -15.68 8.76
CA ASN A 152 1.56 -16.94 9.34
C ASN A 152 3.08 -17.11 9.30
N LYS A 153 3.77 -16.57 8.28
CA LYS A 153 5.22 -16.76 8.05
C LYS A 153 6.02 -15.45 8.02
N GLY A 154 5.37 -14.31 8.28
CA GLY A 154 5.95 -12.97 8.20
C GLY A 154 6.15 -12.46 6.78
N LEU A 155 6.29 -11.15 6.64
CA LEU A 155 6.48 -10.44 5.35
C LEU A 155 7.66 -10.99 4.53
N LYS A 156 8.73 -11.48 5.19
CA LYS A 156 9.89 -12.11 4.53
C LYS A 156 9.52 -13.33 3.68
N ALA A 157 8.37 -13.98 3.91
CA ALA A 157 7.88 -15.05 3.05
C ALA A 157 7.49 -14.55 1.65
N LEU A 158 6.92 -13.33 1.55
CA LEU A 158 6.55 -12.71 0.28
C LEU A 158 7.76 -12.15 -0.49
N SER A 159 8.85 -11.83 0.19
CA SER A 159 10.08 -11.32 -0.44
C SER A 159 10.93 -12.39 -1.14
N ARG A 160 10.55 -13.67 -1.07
CA ARG A 160 11.33 -14.78 -1.67
C ARG A 160 11.36 -14.69 -3.21
N PRO A 161 12.44 -15.11 -3.89
CA PRO A 161 12.52 -15.09 -5.35
C PRO A 161 11.35 -15.81 -6.04
N GLY A 162 10.96 -16.98 -5.52
CA GLY A 162 9.81 -17.74 -6.02
C GLY A 162 8.45 -17.02 -5.97
N MET A 163 8.32 -15.95 -5.18
CA MET A 163 7.11 -15.12 -5.12
C MET A 163 7.15 -13.95 -6.12
N GLN A 164 8.23 -13.76 -6.87
CA GLN A 164 8.39 -12.61 -7.77
C GLN A 164 7.30 -12.54 -8.84
N HIS A 165 7.01 -13.64 -9.54
CA HIS A 165 5.95 -13.70 -10.56
C HIS A 165 4.56 -13.39 -10.00
N VAL A 166 4.21 -13.96 -8.83
CA VAL A 166 2.92 -13.68 -8.18
C VAL A 166 2.83 -12.22 -7.74
N ARG A 167 3.94 -11.63 -7.27
CA ARG A 167 3.99 -10.20 -6.93
C ARG A 167 3.83 -9.33 -8.17
N SER A 168 4.53 -9.59 -9.28
CA SER A 168 4.36 -8.80 -10.51
C SER A 168 2.98 -8.94 -11.13
N MET A 169 2.35 -10.12 -11.02
CA MET A 169 0.97 -10.35 -11.45
C MET A 169 -0.05 -9.52 -10.64
N VAL A 170 0.17 -9.38 -9.33
CA VAL A 170 -0.73 -8.61 -8.44
C VAL A 170 -0.41 -7.11 -8.45
N ALA A 171 0.86 -6.73 -8.54
CA ALA A 171 1.34 -5.35 -8.46
C ALA A 171 1.28 -4.60 -9.81
N GLN A 172 0.19 -4.78 -10.56
CA GLN A 172 -0.12 -3.95 -11.73
C GLN A 172 -0.60 -2.56 -11.27
N PRO A 173 -0.13 -1.46 -11.86
CA PRO A 173 -0.49 -0.10 -11.44
C PRO A 173 -2.00 0.16 -11.34
N GLU A 174 -2.75 -0.31 -12.32
CA GLU A 174 -4.20 -0.13 -12.44
C GLU A 174 -4.98 -0.93 -11.39
N ALA A 175 -4.35 -1.94 -10.79
CA ALA A 175 -4.95 -2.79 -9.77
C ALA A 175 -4.74 -2.26 -8.33
N ALA A 176 -3.94 -1.22 -8.10
CA ALA A 176 -3.50 -0.83 -6.76
C ALA A 176 -4.65 -0.52 -5.79
N GLN A 177 -5.65 0.25 -6.23
CA GLN A 177 -6.85 0.57 -5.45
C GLN A 177 -7.67 -0.70 -5.12
N PHE A 178 -7.83 -1.59 -6.10
CA PHE A 178 -8.55 -2.86 -5.97
C PHE A 178 -7.85 -3.82 -5.00
N VAL A 179 -6.52 -3.95 -5.11
CA VAL A 179 -5.70 -4.80 -4.22
C VAL A 179 -5.80 -4.32 -2.77
N LEU A 180 -5.65 -3.01 -2.51
CA LEU A 180 -5.77 -2.48 -1.16
C LEU A 180 -7.19 -2.65 -0.61
N ARG A 181 -8.22 -2.40 -1.43
CA ARG A 181 -9.62 -2.62 -1.03
C ARG A 181 -9.87 -4.07 -0.61
N ILE A 182 -9.38 -5.05 -1.38
CA ILE A 182 -9.49 -6.47 -0.99
C ILE A 182 -8.75 -6.74 0.31
N LEU A 183 -7.49 -6.30 0.44
CA LEU A 183 -6.71 -6.50 1.65
C LEU A 183 -7.45 -5.97 2.90
N LEU A 184 -8.08 -4.80 2.79
CA LEU A 184 -8.87 -4.19 3.86
C LEU A 184 -10.18 -4.94 4.20
N THR A 185 -10.74 -5.73 3.28
CA THR A 185 -11.91 -6.60 3.54
C THR A 185 -11.56 -7.94 4.20
N LEU A 186 -10.27 -8.29 4.35
CA LEU A 186 -9.89 -9.59 4.88
C LEU A 186 -10.24 -9.72 6.37
N PRO A 187 -10.72 -10.90 6.85
CA PRO A 187 -11.08 -11.12 8.25
C PRO A 187 -9.95 -10.78 9.24
N VAL A 188 -8.68 -10.95 8.82
CA VAL A 188 -7.47 -10.62 9.58
C VAL A 188 -7.39 -9.13 9.99
N VAL A 189 -8.11 -8.25 9.29
CA VAL A 189 -8.21 -6.80 9.59
C VAL A 189 -9.23 -6.49 10.67
N SER A 190 -10.31 -7.31 10.76
CA SER A 190 -11.56 -6.92 11.39
C SER A 190 -11.52 -6.68 12.91
N GLU A 191 -10.53 -7.24 13.63
CA GLU A 191 -10.52 -7.24 15.10
C GLU A 191 -9.29 -6.59 15.77
N ALA A 192 -8.26 -6.15 15.03
CA ALA A 192 -7.03 -5.65 15.67
C ALA A 192 -6.28 -4.54 14.90
N LYS A 193 -5.72 -3.58 15.64
CA LYS A 193 -4.72 -2.60 15.13
C LYS A 193 -3.55 -3.25 14.39
N LYS A 194 -3.20 -4.49 14.75
CA LYS A 194 -2.15 -5.29 14.10
C LYS A 194 -2.54 -5.72 12.67
N GLY A 195 -3.83 -5.95 12.41
CA GLY A 195 -4.34 -6.34 11.09
C GLY A 195 -4.24 -5.22 10.06
N VAL A 196 -4.62 -4.00 10.42
CA VAL A 196 -4.44 -2.80 9.57
C VAL A 196 -2.97 -2.61 9.20
N LYS A 197 -2.05 -2.70 10.18
CA LYS A 197 -0.62 -2.59 9.90
C LYS A 197 -0.16 -3.70 8.93
N LEU A 198 -0.51 -4.96 9.20
CA LEU A 198 -0.12 -6.08 8.34
C LEU A 198 -0.61 -5.89 6.89
N VAL A 199 -1.84 -5.40 6.69
CA VAL A 199 -2.38 -5.12 5.36
C VAL A 199 -1.59 -4.04 4.64
N LEU A 200 -1.30 -2.92 5.32
CA LEU A 200 -0.48 -1.86 4.72
C LEU A 200 0.94 -2.38 4.44
N ASP A 201 1.57 -3.09 5.37
CA ASP A 201 2.90 -3.70 5.16
C ASP A 201 2.92 -4.69 3.97
N VAL A 202 1.85 -5.48 3.76
CA VAL A 202 1.70 -6.37 2.59
C VAL A 202 1.52 -5.56 1.31
N PHE A 203 0.63 -4.55 1.30
CA PHE A 203 0.39 -3.69 0.15
C PHE A 203 1.66 -2.95 -0.30
N MET A 204 2.37 -2.34 0.66
CA MET A 204 3.68 -1.69 0.49
C MET A 204 4.72 -2.64 -0.12
N LEU A 205 4.73 -3.91 0.30
CA LEU A 205 5.68 -4.91 -0.20
C LEU A 205 5.33 -5.43 -1.60
N LEU A 206 4.05 -5.46 -1.96
CA LEU A 206 3.60 -5.78 -3.32
C LEU A 206 4.00 -4.67 -4.30
N TYR A 207 3.73 -3.41 -3.94
CA TYR A 207 4.00 -2.24 -4.79
C TYR A 207 5.35 -1.56 -4.51
N ARG A 208 6.33 -2.29 -3.97
CA ARG A 208 7.65 -1.74 -3.64
C ARG A 208 8.32 -1.12 -4.88
N GLY A 209 8.77 0.12 -4.77
CA GLY A 209 9.35 0.91 -5.87
C GLY A 209 8.31 1.60 -6.77
N GLN A 210 7.01 1.39 -6.54
CA GLN A 210 5.91 2.01 -7.29
C GLN A 210 5.16 3.04 -6.43
N GLY A 211 5.87 4.08 -5.94
CA GLY A 211 5.34 5.07 -4.99
C GLY A 211 3.98 5.65 -5.39
N GLN A 212 3.83 6.07 -6.65
CA GLN A 212 2.57 6.56 -7.23
C GLN A 212 1.39 5.60 -7.05
N CYS A 213 1.61 4.29 -7.23
CA CYS A 213 0.58 3.26 -7.12
C CYS A 213 0.13 3.09 -5.66
N ILE A 214 1.09 3.16 -4.73
CA ILE A 214 0.79 3.14 -3.29
C ILE A 214 -0.01 4.38 -2.90
N LEU A 215 0.42 5.57 -3.31
CA LEU A 215 -0.28 6.83 -3.02
C LEU A 215 -1.69 6.86 -3.61
N SER A 216 -1.89 6.36 -4.84
CA SER A 216 -3.21 6.22 -5.47
C SER A 216 -4.11 5.24 -4.72
N GLY A 217 -3.60 4.05 -4.38
CA GLY A 217 -4.36 3.06 -3.60
C GLY A 217 -4.75 3.59 -2.23
N CYS A 218 -3.82 4.22 -1.52
CA CYS A 218 -4.05 4.84 -0.22
C CYS A 218 -5.04 6.02 -0.29
N GLY A 219 -5.00 6.83 -1.35
CA GLY A 219 -5.95 7.92 -1.59
C GLY A 219 -7.42 7.47 -1.62
N GLU A 220 -7.69 6.29 -2.19
CA GLU A 220 -9.02 5.67 -2.19
C GLU A 220 -9.57 5.43 -0.77
N CYS A 221 -8.69 5.20 0.21
CA CYS A 221 -9.05 4.99 1.61
C CYS A 221 -9.33 6.30 2.37
N LEU A 222 -9.06 7.45 1.76
CA LEU A 222 -9.34 8.78 2.31
C LEU A 222 -10.64 9.40 1.78
N LYS A 223 -11.24 8.81 0.72
CA LYS A 223 -12.54 9.21 0.17
C LYS A 223 -13.65 9.24 1.24
N PRO A 224 -14.56 10.23 1.21
CA PRO A 224 -15.73 10.28 2.08
C PRO A 224 -16.58 9.01 2.04
N GLU A 225 -16.80 8.48 0.83
CA GLU A 225 -17.68 7.35 0.57
C GLU A 225 -17.15 6.05 1.19
N SER A 226 -15.83 5.94 1.38
CA SER A 226 -15.17 4.77 1.94
C SER A 226 -15.49 4.57 3.43
N ASN A 227 -15.96 5.60 4.15
CA ASN A 227 -16.43 5.54 5.54
C ASN A 227 -15.48 4.83 6.54
N TYR A 228 -14.17 4.80 6.24
CA TYR A 228 -13.20 4.05 7.04
C TYR A 228 -12.96 4.68 8.43
N PRO A 229 -12.75 3.85 9.47
CA PRO A 229 -12.55 4.34 10.84
C PRO A 229 -11.32 5.25 10.93
N CYS A 230 -11.37 6.26 11.80
CA CYS A 230 -10.31 7.26 11.95
C CYS A 230 -8.91 6.64 12.11
N SER A 231 -8.76 5.53 12.85
CA SER A 231 -7.49 4.83 13.02
C SER A 231 -6.92 4.22 11.74
N LEU A 232 -7.78 3.77 10.81
CA LEU A 232 -7.34 3.27 9.51
C LEU A 232 -6.90 4.44 8.62
N ARG A 233 -7.71 5.51 8.54
CA ARG A 233 -7.37 6.70 7.75
C ARG A 233 -6.07 7.37 8.22
N LEU A 234 -5.81 7.39 9.54
CA LEU A 234 -4.52 7.83 10.09
C LEU A 234 -3.36 6.89 9.72
N ALA A 235 -3.56 5.57 9.77
CA ALA A 235 -2.52 4.61 9.36
C ALA A 235 -2.20 4.71 7.87
N VAL A 236 -3.19 4.98 7.03
CA VAL A 236 -3.05 5.25 5.59
C VAL A 236 -2.23 6.52 5.35
N LEU A 237 -2.56 7.64 6.00
CA LEU A 237 -1.78 8.89 5.89
C LEU A 237 -0.31 8.68 6.29
N ASN A 238 -0.06 7.98 7.40
CA ASN A 238 1.30 7.69 7.84
C ASN A 238 2.05 6.73 6.89
N ALA A 239 1.34 5.83 6.21
CA ALA A 239 1.92 4.99 5.17
C ALA A 239 2.28 5.82 3.92
N MET A 240 1.40 6.73 3.48
CA MET A 240 1.68 7.67 2.39
C MET A 240 2.90 8.55 2.70
N ASP A 241 3.02 9.04 3.93
CA ASP A 241 4.16 9.83 4.40
C ASP A 241 5.47 9.02 4.36
N SER A 242 5.45 7.79 4.86
CA SER A 242 6.61 6.90 4.77
C SER A 242 6.99 6.59 3.31
N VAL A 243 6.02 6.44 2.40
CA VAL A 243 6.29 6.24 0.96
C VAL A 243 6.93 7.47 0.35
N ALA A 244 6.36 8.65 0.60
CA ALA A 244 6.81 9.88 0.01
C ALA A 244 8.25 10.19 0.43
N ASN A 245 8.55 10.16 1.73
CA ASN A 245 9.89 10.41 2.24
C ASN A 245 10.91 9.38 1.69
N SER A 246 10.59 8.06 1.74
CA SER A 246 11.50 7.05 1.17
C SER A 246 11.70 7.18 -0.34
N TYR A 247 10.70 7.66 -1.10
CA TYR A 247 10.85 7.89 -2.54
C TYR A 247 11.70 9.13 -2.84
N LEU A 248 11.58 10.19 -2.04
CA LEU A 248 12.45 11.37 -2.13
C LEU A 248 13.91 10.99 -1.81
N ASP A 249 14.14 10.21 -0.75
CA ASP A 249 15.46 9.66 -0.40
C ASP A 249 16.06 8.79 -1.52
N GLU A 250 15.24 7.96 -2.17
CA GLU A 250 15.68 7.08 -3.28
C GLU A 250 15.92 7.86 -4.60
N CYS A 251 15.23 8.98 -4.85
CA CYS A 251 15.32 9.72 -6.11
C CYS A 251 16.42 10.80 -6.15
N GLY A 252 16.87 11.30 -4.99
CA GLY A 252 17.87 12.37 -4.92
C GLY A 252 17.40 13.66 -5.60
N GLU A 253 18.20 14.24 -6.49
CA GLU A 253 17.91 15.52 -7.18
C GLU A 253 17.10 15.34 -8.50
N ASN A 254 16.41 14.21 -8.69
CA ASN A 254 15.64 13.96 -9.92
C ASN A 254 14.26 14.64 -9.88
N ASP A 255 14.24 15.95 -10.14
CA ASP A 255 13.03 16.81 -10.21
C ASP A 255 11.87 16.16 -10.98
N ALA A 256 12.15 15.50 -12.12
CA ALA A 256 11.11 14.89 -12.95
C ALA A 256 10.44 13.68 -12.27
N ALA A 257 11.21 12.85 -11.56
CA ALA A 257 10.66 11.74 -10.78
C ALA A 257 9.87 12.24 -9.56
N ILE A 258 10.40 13.27 -8.88
CA ILE A 258 9.77 13.91 -7.72
C ILE A 258 8.42 14.53 -8.10
N LEU A 259 8.35 15.30 -9.19
CA LEU A 259 7.12 15.90 -9.70
C LEU A 259 6.09 14.85 -10.16
N ALA A 260 6.54 13.69 -10.61
CA ALA A 260 5.68 12.59 -11.01
C ALA A 260 5.13 11.78 -9.82
N LEU A 261 5.69 11.90 -8.60
CA LEU A 261 5.32 11.04 -7.46
C LEU A 261 3.82 11.10 -7.10
N TRP A 262 3.16 12.26 -7.28
CA TRP A 262 1.83 12.53 -6.76
C TRP A 262 0.71 12.46 -7.83
N PRO A 263 -0.08 11.36 -7.87
CA PRO A 263 -1.34 11.31 -8.63
C PRO A 263 -2.26 12.47 -8.24
N ALA A 264 -3.03 12.99 -9.20
CA ALA A 264 -3.93 14.11 -8.94
C ALA A 264 -4.98 13.75 -7.87
N GLU A 265 -5.57 12.58 -8.04
CA GLU A 265 -6.63 12.02 -7.21
C GLU A 265 -6.15 11.78 -5.78
N ALA A 266 -4.90 11.30 -5.61
CA ALA A 266 -4.30 11.08 -4.30
C ALA A 266 -4.08 12.42 -3.57
N LEU A 267 -3.57 13.44 -4.26
CA LEU A 267 -3.36 14.78 -3.71
C LEU A 267 -4.70 15.44 -3.34
N ASP A 268 -5.71 15.35 -4.21
CA ASP A 268 -7.05 15.88 -3.96
C ASP A 268 -7.68 15.23 -2.71
N MET A 269 -7.47 13.93 -2.49
CA MET A 269 -7.97 13.25 -1.29
C MET A 269 -7.22 13.64 -0.01
N VAL A 270 -5.92 13.94 -0.08
CA VAL A 270 -5.16 14.49 1.07
C VAL A 270 -5.62 15.91 1.40
N ILE A 271 -5.80 16.76 0.38
CA ILE A 271 -6.35 18.12 0.52
C ILE A 271 -7.78 18.06 1.10
N PHE A 272 -8.63 17.18 0.60
CA PHE A 272 -9.97 16.96 1.12
C PHE A 272 -9.93 16.56 2.61
N THR A 273 -9.05 15.62 2.97
CA THR A 273 -8.88 15.16 4.35
C THR A 273 -8.45 16.30 5.28
N LEU A 274 -7.50 17.12 4.85
CA LEU A 274 -7.05 18.30 5.59
C LEU A 274 -8.19 19.33 5.82
N ALA A 275 -9.06 19.53 4.83
CA ALA A 275 -10.14 20.51 4.90
C ALA A 275 -11.36 20.02 5.70
N HIS A 276 -11.73 18.74 5.59
CA HIS A 276 -13.04 18.25 6.02
C HIS A 276 -13.03 17.11 7.06
N ASP A 277 -11.88 16.51 7.40
CA ASP A 277 -11.85 15.43 8.38
C ASP A 277 -12.14 15.94 9.81
N HIS A 278 -13.17 15.38 10.42
CA HIS A 278 -13.54 15.65 11.82
C HIS A 278 -12.41 15.28 12.81
N SER A 279 -11.53 14.35 12.45
CA SER A 279 -10.37 13.99 13.26
C SER A 279 -9.23 14.99 13.10
N LEU A 280 -8.95 15.77 14.15
CA LEU A 280 -7.78 16.63 14.22
C LEU A 280 -6.45 15.87 13.99
N ARG A 281 -6.37 14.60 14.41
CA ARG A 281 -5.17 13.77 14.18
C ARG A 281 -4.94 13.50 12.70
N ASN A 282 -6.03 13.26 11.95
CA ASN A 282 -5.96 13.04 10.52
C ASN A 282 -5.65 14.34 9.78
N ARG A 283 -6.25 15.48 10.17
CA ARG A 283 -5.90 16.80 9.61
C ARG A 283 -4.43 17.16 9.83
N ARG A 284 -3.89 16.93 11.03
CA ARG A 284 -2.45 17.11 11.31
C ARG A 284 -1.57 16.19 10.46
N ALA A 285 -1.91 14.91 10.35
CA ALA A 285 -1.15 13.96 9.52
C ALA A 285 -1.22 14.32 8.02
N ALA A 286 -2.37 14.78 7.53
CA ALA A 286 -2.51 15.28 6.16
C ALA A 286 -1.70 16.56 5.93
N MET A 287 -1.69 17.51 6.88
CA MET A 287 -0.85 18.71 6.79
C MET A 287 0.65 18.38 6.78
N SER A 288 1.08 17.44 7.63
CA SER A 288 2.46 16.91 7.62
C SER A 288 2.80 16.26 6.28
N LEU A 289 1.93 15.40 5.76
CA LEU A 289 2.11 14.74 4.47
C LEU A 289 2.25 15.75 3.32
N LEU A 290 1.46 16.83 3.32
CA LEU A 290 1.54 17.85 2.29
C LEU A 290 2.89 18.57 2.23
N THR A 291 3.70 18.62 3.31
CA THR A 291 5.04 19.22 3.23
C THR A 291 6.02 18.41 2.38
N THR A 292 5.68 17.16 2.04
CA THR A 292 6.44 16.30 1.10
C THR A 292 5.97 16.43 -0.35
N VAL A 293 4.92 17.23 -0.61
CA VAL A 293 4.34 17.39 -1.95
C VAL A 293 5.09 18.45 -2.75
N VAL A 294 5.71 18.01 -3.84
CA VAL A 294 6.28 18.90 -4.86
C VAL A 294 5.34 18.96 -6.06
N VAL A 295 4.99 20.17 -6.49
CA VAL A 295 4.08 20.44 -7.62
C VAL A 295 4.75 21.28 -8.68
N GLU A 296 4.38 21.05 -9.94
CA GLU A 296 4.85 21.85 -11.07
C GLU A 296 4.32 23.28 -10.97
N LYS A 297 5.21 24.26 -11.13
CA LYS A 297 4.93 25.69 -11.00
C LYS A 297 4.00 26.18 -12.10
N LYS A 298 3.09 27.11 -11.77
CA LYS A 298 2.05 27.70 -12.63
C LYS A 298 0.99 26.71 -13.11
N THR A 299 0.79 25.59 -12.40
CA THR A 299 -0.27 24.62 -12.71
C THR A 299 -1.54 24.85 -11.90
N ALA A 300 -2.65 24.26 -12.37
CA ALA A 300 -3.88 24.20 -11.60
C ALA A 300 -3.69 23.44 -10.27
N LYS A 301 -2.82 22.42 -10.24
CA LYS A 301 -2.46 21.68 -9.02
C LYS A 301 -1.76 22.56 -7.99
N GLU A 302 -0.74 23.34 -8.39
CA GLU A 302 -0.09 24.31 -7.50
C GLU A 302 -1.10 25.33 -6.96
N THR A 303 -1.98 25.83 -7.82
CA THR A 303 -3.03 26.79 -7.43
C THR A 303 -4.02 26.20 -6.40
N ALA A 304 -4.44 24.95 -6.58
CA ALA A 304 -5.34 24.26 -5.67
C ALA A 304 -4.67 23.99 -4.30
N LEU A 305 -3.44 23.48 -4.32
CA LEU A 305 -2.64 23.23 -3.13
C LEU A 305 -2.40 24.53 -2.35
N LEU A 306 -1.93 25.59 -3.01
CA LEU A 306 -1.67 26.89 -2.39
C LEU A 306 -2.92 27.48 -1.72
N ARG A 307 -4.10 27.35 -2.33
CA ARG A 307 -5.37 27.75 -1.71
C ARG A 307 -5.74 26.91 -0.50
N ALA A 308 -5.51 25.60 -0.53
CA ALA A 308 -5.74 24.72 0.61
C ALA A 308 -4.82 25.08 1.80
N ILE A 309 -3.54 25.35 1.53
CA ILE A 309 -2.56 25.76 2.54
C ILE A 309 -2.92 27.13 3.13
N LEU A 310 -3.24 28.13 2.29
CA LEU A 310 -3.67 29.46 2.73
C LEU A 310 -4.86 29.38 3.71
N GLN A 311 -5.86 28.54 3.43
CA GLN A 311 -6.99 28.34 4.34
C GLN A 311 -6.58 27.76 5.70
N ARG A 312 -5.51 26.94 5.74
CA ARG A 312 -4.96 26.37 6.97
C ARG A 312 -4.10 27.34 7.79
N CYS A 313 -3.62 28.43 7.21
CA CYS A 313 -3.01 29.52 8.00
C CYS A 313 -4.03 30.17 8.98
N ARG A 314 -5.33 29.95 8.81
CA ARG A 314 -6.38 30.34 9.77
C ARG A 314 -6.88 29.20 10.66
N ASP A 315 -6.24 28.02 10.67
CA ASP A 315 -6.71 26.92 11.51
C ASP A 315 -6.57 27.26 13.01
N GLN A 316 -7.50 26.74 13.81
CA GLN A 316 -7.47 26.91 15.27
C GLN A 316 -6.35 26.07 15.89
N ASP A 317 -5.92 25.01 15.19
CA ASP A 317 -4.82 24.18 15.61
C ASP A 317 -3.47 24.81 15.26
N LEU A 318 -2.68 25.15 16.29
CA LEU A 318 -1.36 25.78 16.14
C LEU A 318 -0.43 24.97 15.21
N LEU A 319 -0.36 23.64 15.38
CA LEU A 319 0.53 22.81 14.57
C LEU A 319 0.14 22.83 13.08
N ILE A 320 -1.15 22.75 12.76
CA ILE A 320 -1.61 22.89 11.36
C ILE A 320 -1.23 24.26 10.80
N ARG A 321 -1.40 25.33 11.59
CA ARG A 321 -1.07 26.70 11.17
C ARG A 321 0.43 26.90 10.93
N GLU A 322 1.27 26.42 11.84
CA GLU A 322 2.74 26.48 11.72
C GLU A 322 3.23 25.76 10.45
N HIS A 323 2.76 24.54 10.21
CA HIS A 323 3.12 23.78 9.00
C HIS A 323 2.60 24.47 7.73
N ALA A 324 1.39 25.03 7.77
CA ALA A 324 0.83 25.76 6.64
C ALA A 324 1.65 27.02 6.30
N SER A 325 2.02 27.82 7.30
CA SER A 325 2.87 29.00 7.13
C SER A 325 4.28 28.63 6.64
N ALA A 326 4.88 27.57 7.17
CA ALA A 326 6.17 27.05 6.69
C ALA A 326 6.10 26.57 5.24
N MET A 327 4.99 25.94 4.84
CA MET A 327 4.76 25.48 3.47
C MET A 327 4.48 26.66 2.51
N LEU A 328 3.79 27.73 2.94
CA LEU A 328 3.62 28.95 2.13
C LEU A 328 4.96 29.57 1.71
N ALA A 329 5.96 29.54 2.59
CA ALA A 329 7.30 30.06 2.30
C ALA A 329 8.05 29.28 1.19
N GLN A 330 7.62 28.07 0.85
CA GLN A 330 8.21 27.26 -0.23
C GLN A 330 7.71 27.67 -1.62
N PHE A 331 6.58 28.39 -1.72
CA PHE A 331 6.04 28.85 -3.01
C PHE A 331 6.77 30.11 -3.51
N GLY A 332 7.02 30.16 -4.81
CA GLY A 332 7.67 31.31 -5.44
C GLY A 332 6.80 32.58 -5.34
N SER A 333 7.44 33.75 -5.16
CA SER A 333 6.74 35.04 -5.05
C SER A 333 5.90 35.41 -6.28
N SER A 334 6.14 34.77 -7.43
CA SER A 334 5.32 34.86 -8.63
C SER A 334 4.03 34.03 -8.53
N SER A 335 4.10 32.78 -8.05
CA SER A 335 2.93 31.94 -7.78
C SER A 335 2.04 32.56 -6.71
N LEU A 336 2.62 33.05 -5.61
CA LEU A 336 1.90 33.76 -4.56
C LEU A 336 1.15 34.98 -5.10
N ARG A 337 1.82 35.84 -5.88
CA ARG A 337 1.17 37.02 -6.50
C ARG A 337 0.11 36.70 -7.56
N ALA A 338 0.21 35.54 -8.22
CA ALA A 338 -0.77 35.12 -9.22
C ALA A 338 -2.06 34.53 -8.60
N VAL A 339 -1.98 33.95 -7.40
CA VAL A 339 -3.08 33.21 -6.77
C VAL A 339 -3.74 33.98 -5.62
N LEU A 340 -2.96 34.72 -4.82
CA LEU A 340 -3.43 35.42 -3.62
C LEU A 340 -4.09 36.76 -3.96
N GLN A 341 -5.32 36.94 -3.50
CA GLN A 341 -6.05 38.21 -3.58
C GLN A 341 -5.60 39.18 -2.48
N HIS A 342 -5.97 40.46 -2.59
CA HIS A 342 -5.61 41.47 -1.59
C HIS A 342 -6.07 41.10 -0.16
N SER A 343 -7.25 40.50 -0.02
CA SER A 343 -7.78 39.96 1.25
C SER A 343 -6.88 38.88 1.87
N ASP A 344 -6.23 38.08 1.03
CA ASP A 344 -5.37 36.97 1.46
C ASP A 344 -4.04 37.52 1.99
N TRP A 345 -3.52 38.58 1.37
CA TRP A 345 -2.35 39.31 1.86
C TRP A 345 -2.61 39.99 3.20
N CYS A 346 -3.74 40.70 3.36
CA CYS A 346 -4.14 41.26 4.66
C CYS A 346 -4.20 40.17 5.74
N THR A 347 -4.81 39.03 5.40
CA THR A 347 -4.92 37.87 6.30
C THR A 347 -3.56 37.36 6.79
N LEU A 348 -2.59 37.19 5.89
CA LEU A 348 -1.27 36.68 6.26
C LEU A 348 -0.51 37.68 7.14
N LEU A 349 -0.68 38.99 6.90
CA LEU A 349 -0.15 40.04 7.75
C LEU A 349 -0.79 40.02 9.14
N ASP A 350 -2.12 39.92 9.24
CA ASP A 350 -2.84 39.84 10.52
C ASP A 350 -2.39 38.64 11.37
N ILE A 351 -2.22 37.47 10.75
CA ILE A 351 -1.73 36.25 11.41
C ILE A 351 -0.30 36.47 11.93
N GLY A 352 0.62 36.92 11.06
CA GLY A 352 2.02 37.12 11.45
C GLY A 352 2.20 38.18 12.55
N LEU A 353 1.40 39.25 12.53
CA LEU A 353 1.40 40.28 13.58
C LEU A 353 0.87 39.73 14.92
N ALA A 354 -0.19 38.91 14.89
CA ALA A 354 -0.73 38.29 16.10
C ALA A 354 0.27 37.31 16.75
N GLU A 355 0.99 36.52 15.95
CA GLU A 355 2.00 35.58 16.44
C GLU A 355 3.24 36.29 17.00
N GLY A 356 3.70 37.38 16.36
CA GLY A 356 4.79 38.20 16.87
C GLY A 356 4.49 38.82 18.25
N GLN A 357 3.24 39.22 18.50
CA GLN A 357 2.82 39.73 19.82
C GLN A 357 2.81 38.65 20.90
N GLN A 358 2.40 37.42 20.56
CA GLN A 358 2.44 36.29 21.49
C GLN A 358 3.88 35.91 21.85
N ALA A 359 4.78 35.84 20.87
CA ALA A 359 6.21 35.57 21.09
C ALA A 359 6.87 36.61 22.01
N GLY A 360 6.57 37.90 21.84
CA GLY A 360 7.08 38.97 22.71
C GLY A 360 6.56 38.91 24.16
N SER A 361 5.39 38.31 24.39
CA SER A 361 4.82 38.12 25.73
C SER A 361 5.42 36.93 26.50
N ALA A 362 6.03 35.98 25.79
CA ALA A 362 6.65 34.78 26.36
C ALA A 362 8.11 35.00 26.82
N HIS A 363 8.47 36.25 27.18
CA HIS A 363 9.74 36.50 27.85
C HIS A 363 9.78 35.73 29.18
N PRO A 364 10.83 34.91 29.44
CA PRO A 364 10.92 34.20 30.71
C PRO A 364 11.03 35.23 31.84
N HIS A 365 10.16 35.08 32.83
CA HIS A 365 10.33 35.74 34.12
C HIS A 365 11.70 35.31 34.66
N LEU A 366 12.69 36.20 34.60
CA LEU A 366 14.00 36.00 35.18
C LEU A 366 13.87 36.09 36.70
N ASP A 367 13.34 35.01 37.29
CA ASP A 367 13.30 34.83 38.73
C ASP A 367 14.73 34.91 39.24
N SER A 368 14.98 35.99 39.98
CA SER A 368 16.32 36.32 40.48
C SER A 368 16.80 35.19 41.40
N PRO A 369 18.08 34.75 41.28
CA PRO A 369 18.58 33.62 42.03
C PRO A 369 18.61 33.94 43.52
N LYS A 370 17.63 33.42 44.28
CA LYS A 370 17.73 33.36 45.74
C LYS A 370 18.79 32.32 46.09
N HIS A 371 19.87 32.79 46.70
CA HIS A 371 20.94 31.96 47.22
C HIS A 371 20.40 30.84 48.13
N ALA A 372 20.79 29.60 47.83
CA ALA A 372 20.79 28.47 48.75
C ALA A 372 22.16 27.78 48.65
N PRO A 373 22.72 27.24 49.75
CA PRO A 373 24.12 26.85 49.80
C PRO A 373 24.40 25.46 49.22
N VAL A 374 25.69 25.27 48.93
CA VAL A 374 26.36 24.05 48.45
C VAL A 374 26.08 22.83 49.33
N GLU A 375 25.77 21.69 48.72
CA GLU A 375 26.20 20.38 49.24
C GLU A 375 26.53 19.41 48.09
N GLN A 376 27.47 18.49 48.31
CA GLN A 376 28.17 17.73 47.27
C GLN A 376 27.75 16.25 47.19
N ALA A 377 27.34 15.79 46.01
CA ALA A 377 27.51 14.44 45.44
C ALA A 377 26.73 14.41 44.10
N GLY A 378 27.12 13.74 43.02
CA GLY A 378 28.23 12.84 42.71
C GLY A 378 27.83 11.97 41.49
N SER A 379 28.79 11.38 40.76
CA SER A 379 28.57 10.40 39.67
C SER A 379 28.06 10.89 38.28
N ASN A 380 29.03 11.23 37.42
CA ASN A 380 29.33 10.59 36.13
C ASN A 380 28.31 10.44 34.96
N CYS A 381 28.79 10.96 33.80
CA CYS A 381 28.74 10.36 32.45
C CYS A 381 27.46 10.44 31.56
N LYS A 382 27.41 11.57 30.84
CA LYS A 382 27.05 11.72 29.40
C LYS A 382 27.96 10.88 28.47
N PRO A 383 27.80 10.86 27.12
CA PRO A 383 26.91 11.65 26.24
C PRO A 383 25.98 10.76 25.37
N ASP A 384 25.35 11.10 24.23
CA ASP A 384 25.21 12.29 23.33
C ASP A 384 23.71 12.36 22.92
N ASN A 385 23.04 13.52 22.73
CA ASN A 385 23.12 14.57 21.70
C ASN A 385 22.61 14.19 20.29
N GLY A 386 21.33 14.53 20.03
CA GLY A 386 20.83 14.91 18.72
C GLY A 386 20.28 16.33 18.79
N GLN A 387 21.07 17.33 18.41
CA GLN A 387 20.66 18.74 18.43
C GLN A 387 19.86 19.07 17.16
N TYR A 388 18.62 19.53 17.32
CA TYR A 388 17.94 20.27 16.26
C TYR A 388 18.40 21.73 16.31
N HIS A 389 19.07 22.18 15.24
CA HIS A 389 19.40 23.58 15.06
C HIS A 389 18.14 24.40 14.75
N ALA A 390 17.85 25.39 15.58
CA ALA A 390 16.98 26.49 15.18
C ALA A 390 17.68 27.33 14.11
N PHE A 391 17.03 27.59 12.98
CA PHE A 391 17.56 28.45 11.93
C PHE A 391 16.66 29.66 11.67
N ALA A 392 17.29 30.84 11.81
CA ALA A 392 17.04 32.07 11.08
C ALA A 392 15.61 32.66 11.03
N THR A 393 15.24 33.38 12.09
CA THR A 393 14.49 34.65 11.94
C THR A 393 15.44 35.80 11.63
N ALA A 394 15.86 35.94 10.37
CA ALA A 394 16.56 37.14 9.87
C ALA A 394 16.39 37.28 8.34
N GLU A 395 16.13 38.51 7.88
CA GLU A 395 15.91 38.95 6.48
C GLU A 395 14.45 39.12 5.98
N LEU A 396 13.67 39.95 6.67
CA LEU A 396 12.53 40.69 6.09
C LEU A 396 12.66 42.20 6.33
N GLY A 397 13.83 42.74 6.01
CA GLY A 397 14.25 44.10 6.39
C GLY A 397 14.82 44.95 5.26
N TYR A 398 14.31 44.88 4.02
CA TYR A 398 14.62 45.87 2.96
C TYR A 398 13.57 45.86 1.82
N PHE A 399 12.37 46.42 2.06
CA PHE A 399 11.46 46.83 0.97
C PHE A 399 10.56 48.02 1.37
N MET A 400 11.19 49.18 1.59
CA MET A 400 10.54 50.47 1.35
C MET A 400 11.49 51.36 0.56
N SER A 401 11.18 51.56 -0.72
CA SER A 401 11.85 52.54 -1.57
C SER A 401 10.92 53.75 -1.72
N PRO A 402 11.25 54.92 -1.15
CA PRO A 402 10.44 56.12 -1.29
C PRO A 402 10.79 56.83 -2.61
N GLY A 403 9.80 57.08 -3.46
CA GLY A 403 9.95 58.02 -4.58
C GLY A 403 9.34 57.58 -5.90
N SER A 404 8.09 57.96 -6.12
CA SER A 404 7.71 58.51 -7.43
C SER A 404 6.80 59.72 -7.20
N THR A 405 7.36 60.91 -7.40
CA THR A 405 6.60 62.16 -7.45
C THR A 405 5.79 62.19 -8.74
N ILE A 406 4.47 62.15 -8.62
CA ILE A 406 3.57 62.50 -9.72
C ILE A 406 3.63 64.03 -9.84
N ASN A 407 4.00 64.52 -11.02
CA ASN A 407 3.81 65.90 -11.45
C ASN A 407 2.68 65.93 -12.49
N PRO A 408 1.99 67.08 -12.64
CA PRO A 408 0.56 67.14 -12.98
C PRO A 408 0.18 66.74 -14.42
#